data_AF-A0A2A4SU42-F1
#
_entry.id   AF-A0A2A4SU42-F1
#
_cell.length_a   1.000
_cell.length_b   1.000
_cell.length_c   1.000
_cell.angle_alpha   90.00
_cell.angle_beta   90.00
_cell.angle_gamma   90.00
#
_symmetry.space_group_name_H-M   'P 1'
#
loop_
_entity.id
_entity.type
_entity.pdbx_description
1 polymer ?
#
loop_
_entity_poly.entity_id
_entity_poly.type
_entity_poly.pdbx_seq_one_letter_code
_entity_poly.pdbx_strand_id
1 'polypeptide(L)'
;MKKSEELFCWKLESLFEKHHILLPTQSLPKTDKKVLQQGIYHSGDTGNNTFSPPGKSIYMSPILQGNINDIAEGNETVLYDQGRAETGLKQCVFGKTSYSNTDIFVCDNHNRVLWVFEKYKKIQPLLIHIDQHKDEALFHPDCNEKNYETHSRVCDYIPLAKKFAWIQSSHISLTNSEELQKFQTKTLPDTPIILNIDIDIFAKECCHLSTEEIVISIIKTAKKASVICLATSPLFIPQNLAQNITKILWKYL
;
A
#
# COMPACT_ATOMS: atom_id res chain seq x y z
N MET A 1 -17.87 -17.33 -5.31
CA MET A 1 -17.03 -16.16 -5.00
C MET A 1 -16.32 -16.35 -3.65
N LYS A 2 -17.03 -16.41 -2.51
CA LYS A 2 -16.39 -16.60 -1.19
C LYS A 2 -15.43 -17.81 -1.10
N LYS A 3 -15.85 -18.99 -1.56
CA LYS A 3 -14.98 -20.19 -1.56
C LYS A 3 -13.70 -20.06 -2.40
N SER A 4 -13.72 -19.27 -3.48
CA SER A 4 -12.53 -19.06 -4.32
C SER A 4 -11.57 -18.05 -3.70
N GLU A 5 -12.09 -17.04 -2.99
CA GLU A 5 -11.29 -16.05 -2.25
C GLU A 5 -10.62 -16.66 -1.03
N GLU A 6 -11.36 -17.48 -0.26
CA GLU A 6 -10.82 -18.25 0.87
C GLU A 6 -9.70 -19.20 0.41
N LEU A 7 -9.91 -19.91 -0.70
CA LEU A 7 -8.89 -20.79 -1.28
C LEU A 7 -7.66 -19.99 -1.74
N PHE A 8 -7.85 -18.81 -2.33
CA PHE A 8 -6.73 -17.94 -2.71
C PHE A 8 -5.94 -17.49 -1.48
N CYS A 9 -6.61 -17.02 -0.44
CA CYS A 9 -5.98 -16.60 0.81
C CYS A 9 -5.18 -17.75 1.45
N TRP A 10 -5.75 -18.96 1.49
CA TRP A 10 -5.05 -20.15 1.98
C TRP A 10 -3.79 -20.48 1.16
N LYS A 11 -3.87 -20.39 -0.17
CA LYS A 11 -2.70 -20.59 -1.05
C LYS A 11 -1.64 -19.52 -0.81
N LEU A 12 -2.05 -18.26 -0.63
CA LEU A 12 -1.15 -17.14 -0.35
C LEU A 12 -0.41 -17.36 0.98
N GLU A 13 -1.13 -17.72 2.06
CA GLU A 13 -0.50 -18.08 3.34
C GLU A 13 0.50 -19.23 3.18
N SER A 14 0.11 -20.29 2.45
CA SER A 14 0.98 -21.44 2.20
C SER A 14 2.27 -21.07 1.46
N LEU A 15 2.22 -20.09 0.54
CA LEU A 15 3.40 -19.59 -0.15
C LEU A 15 4.33 -18.82 0.81
N PHE A 16 3.78 -17.99 1.70
CA PHE A 16 4.59 -17.34 2.73
C PHE A 16 5.23 -18.37 3.67
N GLU A 17 4.48 -19.38 4.11
CA GLU A 17 5.02 -20.46 4.95
C GLU A 17 6.13 -21.27 4.27
N LYS A 18 5.98 -21.55 2.97
CA LYS A 18 6.99 -22.24 2.17
C LYS A 18 8.30 -21.44 2.05
N HIS A 19 8.21 -20.12 1.89
CA HIS A 19 9.35 -19.26 1.55
C HIS A 19 9.92 -18.45 2.72
N HIS A 20 9.26 -18.44 3.88
CA HIS A 20 9.82 -17.97 5.14
C HIS A 20 10.47 -19.11 5.93
N ILE A 21 11.73 -18.92 6.34
CA ILE A 21 12.31 -19.68 7.45
C ILE A 21 11.70 -19.10 8.71
N LEU A 22 10.61 -19.70 9.21
CA LEU A 22 9.88 -19.22 10.38
C LEU A 22 10.82 -19.06 11.59
N LEU A 23 11.11 -17.82 11.98
CA LEU A 23 11.51 -17.51 13.35
C LEU A 23 10.27 -17.56 14.25
N PRO A 24 10.41 -17.92 15.54
CA PRO A 24 9.28 -18.07 16.44
C PRO A 24 8.44 -16.79 16.49
N THR A 25 7.11 -16.96 16.40
CA THR A 25 6.12 -15.90 16.47
C THR A 25 6.35 -15.05 17.72
N GLN A 26 6.61 -13.76 17.52
CA GLN A 26 6.63 -12.81 18.63
C GLN A 26 5.19 -12.44 18.99
N SER A 27 4.90 -12.32 20.27
CA SER A 27 3.61 -11.78 20.72
C SER A 27 3.41 -10.39 20.11
N LEU A 28 2.22 -10.15 19.54
CA LEU A 28 1.86 -8.83 19.01
C LEU A 28 2.18 -7.75 20.06
N PRO A 29 2.99 -6.73 19.72
CA PRO A 29 3.24 -5.64 20.64
C PRO A 29 1.92 -5.01 21.09
N LYS A 30 1.79 -4.70 22.38
CA LYS A 30 0.70 -3.84 22.84
C LYS A 30 0.95 -2.45 22.25
N THR A 31 0.18 -2.09 21.23
CA THR A 31 0.22 -0.74 20.67
C THR A 31 -0.82 0.13 21.37
N ASP A 32 -0.39 1.20 22.02
CA ASP A 32 -1.31 2.23 22.52
C ASP A 32 -2.02 2.88 21.33
N LYS A 33 -3.35 2.72 21.27
CA LYS A 33 -4.14 3.28 20.18
C LYS A 33 -4.10 4.80 20.25
N LYS A 34 -3.60 5.42 19.18
CA LYS A 34 -3.49 6.88 19.06
C LYS A 34 -3.85 7.31 17.66
N VAL A 35 -4.75 8.28 17.54
CA VAL A 35 -5.01 8.94 16.24
C VAL A 35 -3.82 9.82 15.91
N LEU A 36 -3.14 9.53 14.79
CA LEU A 36 -1.98 10.26 14.28
C LEU A 36 -2.41 11.39 13.33
N GLN A 37 -3.52 11.18 12.61
CA GLN A 37 -4.11 12.17 11.72
C GLN A 37 -5.63 11.98 11.70
N GLN A 38 -6.38 13.08 11.76
CA GLN A 38 -7.84 13.05 11.69
C GLN A 38 -8.30 12.78 10.25
N GLY A 39 -9.47 12.17 10.12
CA GLY A 39 -10.11 12.00 8.83
C GLY A 39 -10.66 13.34 8.34
N ILE A 40 -10.64 13.53 7.02
CA ILE A 40 -11.11 14.77 6.39
C ILE A 40 -11.98 14.44 5.18
N TYR A 41 -13.02 15.23 4.97
CA TYR A 41 -13.73 15.23 3.69
C TYR A 41 -12.98 16.14 2.73
N HIS A 42 -12.70 15.62 1.55
CA HIS A 42 -12.11 16.38 0.47
C HIS A 42 -13.18 16.72 -0.56
N SER A 43 -13.46 18.00 -0.72
CA SER A 43 -14.48 18.57 -1.61
C SER A 43 -13.83 19.43 -2.69
N GLY A 44 -14.40 19.44 -3.89
CA GLY A 44 -13.91 20.23 -5.04
C GLY A 44 -13.05 19.41 -5.99
N ASP A 45 -12.71 19.95 -7.16
CA ASP A 45 -12.24 19.13 -8.29
C ASP A 45 -10.71 18.93 -8.30
N THR A 46 -10.09 18.72 -7.14
CA THR A 46 -8.63 18.55 -6.99
C THR A 46 -8.22 17.22 -6.40
N GLY A 47 -6.98 16.79 -6.65
CA GLY A 47 -6.42 15.55 -6.11
C GLY A 47 -7.28 14.32 -6.45
N ASN A 48 -7.43 13.39 -5.50
CA ASN A 48 -8.30 12.23 -5.69
C ASN A 48 -9.76 12.57 -5.99
N ASN A 49 -10.27 13.74 -5.58
CA ASN A 49 -11.65 14.12 -5.86
C ASN A 49 -11.86 14.59 -7.31
N THR A 50 -10.79 14.78 -8.10
CA THR A 50 -10.91 15.05 -9.55
C THR A 50 -11.59 13.91 -10.31
N PHE A 51 -11.57 12.68 -9.78
CA PHE A 51 -12.29 11.54 -10.36
C PHE A 51 -13.79 11.52 -9.98
N SER A 52 -14.21 12.38 -9.04
CA SER A 52 -15.57 12.43 -8.55
C SER A 52 -16.50 13.23 -9.46
N PRO A 53 -17.81 12.89 -9.51
CA PRO A 53 -18.80 13.76 -10.15
C PRO A 53 -18.83 15.15 -9.49
N PRO A 54 -19.18 16.21 -10.23
CA PRO A 54 -19.27 17.57 -9.68
C PRO A 54 -20.13 17.64 -8.41
N GLY A 55 -19.62 18.32 -7.39
CA GLY A 55 -20.31 18.50 -6.10
C GLY A 55 -20.28 17.28 -5.18
N LYS A 56 -19.55 16.22 -5.53
CA LYS A 56 -19.26 15.10 -4.62
C LYS A 56 -17.97 15.34 -3.84
N SER A 57 -17.86 14.64 -2.71
CA SER A 57 -16.69 14.66 -1.85
C SER A 57 -16.31 13.23 -1.53
N ILE A 58 -15.02 12.98 -1.40
CA ILE A 58 -14.48 11.73 -0.89
C ILE A 58 -14.00 11.91 0.53
N TYR A 59 -14.00 10.83 1.28
CA TYR A 59 -13.46 10.78 2.63
C TYR A 59 -12.04 10.25 2.60
N MET A 60 -11.15 11.00 3.23
CA MET A 60 -9.80 10.57 3.54
C MET A 60 -9.80 10.04 4.96
N SER A 61 -9.72 8.72 5.09
CA SER A 61 -9.74 8.01 6.37
C SER A 61 -8.66 8.52 7.35
N PRO A 62 -8.95 8.55 8.67
CA PRO A 62 -7.98 8.93 9.69
C PRO A 62 -6.81 7.93 9.71
N ILE A 63 -5.65 8.36 10.22
CA ILE A 63 -4.51 7.48 10.47
C ILE A 63 -4.49 7.12 11.95
N LEU A 64 -4.57 5.82 12.25
CA LEU A 64 -4.51 5.25 13.58
C LEU A 64 -3.18 4.53 13.80
N GLN A 65 -2.48 4.84 14.88
CA GLN A 65 -1.48 3.95 15.44
C GLN A 65 -2.21 2.73 16.04
N GLY A 66 -2.02 1.55 15.46
CA GLY A 66 -2.81 0.36 15.80
C GLY A 66 -2.10 -0.96 15.48
N ASN A 67 -2.91 -2.00 15.27
CA ASN A 67 -2.45 -3.34 14.88
C ASN A 67 -3.36 -3.97 13.82
N ILE A 68 -3.04 -5.20 13.42
CA ILE A 68 -3.77 -5.98 12.40
C ILE A 68 -5.30 -6.06 12.63
N ASN A 69 -5.76 -6.04 13.89
CA ASN A 69 -7.20 -6.10 14.21
C ASN A 69 -7.93 -4.78 13.95
N ASP A 70 -7.21 -3.69 13.76
CA ASP A 70 -7.78 -2.39 13.41
C ASP A 70 -8.04 -2.24 11.90
N ILE A 71 -7.65 -3.24 11.09
CA ILE A 71 -7.97 -3.30 9.66
C ILE A 71 -9.42 -3.76 9.51
N ALA A 72 -10.29 -2.78 9.22
CA ALA A 72 -11.73 -2.96 9.08
C ALA A 72 -12.28 -2.05 7.99
N GLU A 73 -13.40 -2.46 7.38
CA GLU A 73 -14.13 -1.67 6.40
C GLU A 73 -14.79 -0.44 7.03
N GLY A 74 -14.75 0.67 6.31
CA GLY A 74 -15.46 1.91 6.63
C GLY A 74 -16.77 2.03 5.86
N ASN A 75 -17.58 3.03 6.21
CA ASN A 75 -18.85 3.30 5.54
C ASN A 75 -18.79 4.51 4.60
N GLU A 76 -17.67 5.24 4.62
CA GLU A 76 -17.50 6.47 3.86
C GLU A 76 -16.99 6.15 2.45
N THR A 77 -17.43 6.94 1.46
CA THR A 77 -16.91 6.83 0.11
C THR A 77 -15.50 7.43 0.05
N VAL A 78 -14.51 6.62 -0.31
CA VAL A 78 -13.09 7.03 -0.37
C VAL A 78 -12.60 7.26 -1.79
N LEU A 79 -13.35 6.77 -2.78
CA LEU A 79 -13.02 6.90 -4.20
C LEU A 79 -14.28 6.89 -5.05
N TYR A 80 -14.27 7.71 -6.09
CA TYR A 80 -15.22 7.68 -7.18
C TYR A 80 -14.49 7.36 -8.48
N ASP A 81 -15.09 6.54 -9.32
CA ASP A 81 -14.65 6.36 -10.70
C ASP A 81 -15.82 5.95 -11.58
N GLN A 82 -15.97 6.62 -12.73
CA GLN A 82 -17.00 6.34 -13.74
C GLN A 82 -18.43 6.16 -13.16
N GLY A 83 -18.79 6.94 -12.13
CA GLY A 83 -20.10 6.89 -11.48
C GLY A 83 -20.26 5.79 -10.42
N ARG A 84 -19.22 5.00 -10.14
CA ARG A 84 -19.16 4.10 -8.99
C ARG A 84 -18.58 4.83 -7.78
N ALA A 85 -19.09 4.49 -6.60
CA ALA A 85 -18.64 5.01 -5.31
C ALA A 85 -18.22 3.82 -4.45
N GLU A 86 -16.97 3.79 -4.01
CA GLU A 86 -16.46 2.67 -3.20
C GLU A 86 -16.16 3.10 -1.77
N THR A 87 -16.46 2.20 -0.85
CA THR A 87 -16.05 2.30 0.55
C THR A 87 -14.60 1.83 0.71
N GLY A 88 -13.93 2.39 1.71
CA GLY A 88 -12.56 2.05 2.05
C GLY A 88 -12.43 1.39 3.41
N LEU A 89 -11.30 1.64 4.05
CA LEU A 89 -11.00 1.33 5.42
C LEU A 89 -11.69 2.32 6.34
N LYS A 90 -12.07 1.85 7.52
CA LYS A 90 -12.57 2.72 8.60
C LYS A 90 -11.49 3.71 9.06
N GLN A 91 -10.25 3.23 9.05
CA GLN A 91 -9.04 4.00 9.33
C GLN A 91 -7.86 3.39 8.57
N CYS A 92 -6.93 4.24 8.13
CA CYS A 92 -5.58 3.78 7.78
C CYS A 92 -4.87 3.36 9.07
N VAL A 93 -4.06 2.31 9.02
CA VAL A 93 -3.42 1.72 10.21
C VAL A 93 -1.91 1.80 10.06
N PHE A 94 -1.24 2.48 10.98
CA PHE A 94 0.21 2.46 11.13
C PHE A 94 0.57 1.60 12.35
N GLY A 95 1.47 0.64 12.19
CA GLY A 95 1.81 -0.31 13.25
C GLY A 95 3.11 -1.05 12.97
N LYS A 96 3.23 -2.23 13.60
CA LYS A 96 4.37 -3.12 13.44
C LYS A 96 3.91 -4.44 12.84
N THR A 97 4.66 -4.96 11.89
CA THR A 97 4.41 -6.31 11.37
C THR A 97 4.64 -7.35 12.44
N SER A 98 3.95 -8.49 12.33
CA SER A 98 4.01 -9.53 13.36
C SER A 98 5.32 -10.32 13.33
N TYR A 99 5.97 -10.41 12.17
CA TYR A 99 7.10 -11.31 11.97
C TYR A 99 8.45 -10.61 12.13
N SER A 100 8.69 -9.50 11.41
CA SER A 100 9.97 -8.77 11.47
C SER A 100 9.98 -7.56 12.42
N ASN A 101 8.85 -7.21 13.03
CA ASN A 101 8.69 -5.97 13.80
C ASN A 101 9.07 -4.70 12.98
N THR A 102 8.85 -4.78 11.67
CA THR A 102 9.05 -3.68 10.72
C THR A 102 7.86 -2.73 10.79
N ASP A 103 8.08 -1.43 10.60
CA ASP A 103 6.95 -0.50 10.50
C ASP A 103 6.09 -0.85 9.28
N ILE A 104 4.77 -0.83 9.45
CA ILE A 104 3.83 -1.11 8.38
C ILE A 104 2.70 -0.08 8.38
N PHE A 105 2.33 0.38 7.19
CA PHE A 105 1.24 1.30 6.96
C PHE A 105 0.25 0.70 5.98
N VAL A 106 -1.02 0.64 6.38
CA VAL A 106 -2.13 0.19 5.56
C VAL A 106 -3.04 1.38 5.28
N CYS A 107 -3.35 1.62 4.01
CA CYS A 107 -4.20 2.72 3.58
C CYS A 107 -5.11 2.35 2.41
N ASP A 108 -6.07 3.22 2.12
CA ASP A 108 -7.01 3.02 1.02
C ASP A 108 -6.31 3.10 -0.35
N ASN A 109 -5.81 4.28 -0.69
CA ASN A 109 -5.22 4.58 -2.00
C ASN A 109 -3.74 4.94 -1.87
N HIS A 110 -2.98 4.71 -2.95
CA HIS A 110 -1.54 4.95 -3.00
C HIS A 110 -1.12 6.35 -2.58
N ASN A 111 -1.86 7.39 -2.93
CA ASN A 111 -1.46 8.74 -2.53
C ASN A 111 -1.36 8.94 -1.01
N ARG A 112 -2.04 8.12 -0.21
CA ARG A 112 -1.91 8.14 1.26
C ARG A 112 -0.54 7.69 1.74
N VAL A 113 0.23 6.93 0.95
CA VAL A 113 1.59 6.52 1.31
C VAL A 113 2.58 7.69 1.33
N LEU A 114 2.22 8.84 0.74
CA LEU A 114 3.00 10.08 0.87
C LEU A 114 3.22 10.48 2.33
N TRP A 115 2.27 10.18 3.22
CA TRP A 115 2.44 10.40 4.66
C TRP A 115 3.63 9.61 5.23
N VAL A 116 3.82 8.36 4.78
CA VAL A 116 4.99 7.55 5.14
C VAL A 116 6.25 8.11 4.49
N PHE A 117 6.20 8.45 3.21
CA PHE A 117 7.39 8.97 2.52
C PHE A 117 7.91 10.25 3.18
N GLU A 118 7.00 11.16 3.55
CA GLU A 118 7.37 12.36 4.31
C GLU A 118 7.97 12.00 5.68
N LYS A 119 7.37 11.06 6.42
CA LYS A 119 7.84 10.61 7.73
C LYS A 119 9.26 10.03 7.68
N TYR A 120 9.61 9.32 6.60
CA TYR A 120 10.90 8.67 6.40
C TYR A 120 11.85 9.47 5.47
N LYS A 121 11.53 10.70 5.08
CA LYS A 121 12.34 11.48 4.10
C LYS A 121 13.80 11.69 4.49
N LYS A 122 14.12 11.68 5.78
CA LYS A 122 15.50 11.89 6.29
C LYS A 122 16.46 10.76 5.92
N ILE A 123 15.96 9.55 5.68
CA ILE A 123 16.79 8.38 5.35
C ILE A 123 16.94 8.16 3.84
N GLN A 124 16.32 9.01 3.01
CA GLN A 124 16.39 8.95 1.54
C GLN A 124 16.28 7.52 0.99
N PRO A 125 15.17 6.83 1.26
CA PRO A 125 15.08 5.41 0.98
C PRO A 125 14.92 5.13 -0.51
N LEU A 126 15.41 3.96 -0.93
CA LEU A 126 15.06 3.38 -2.22
C LEU A 126 13.60 2.90 -2.15
N LEU A 127 12.78 3.34 -3.10
CA LEU A 127 11.44 2.81 -3.28
C LEU A 127 11.48 1.53 -4.13
N ILE A 128 10.90 0.46 -3.60
CA ILE A 128 10.57 -0.75 -4.35
C ILE A 128 9.05 -0.88 -4.36
N HIS A 129 8.46 -0.73 -5.54
CA HIS A 129 7.03 -0.66 -5.77
C HIS A 129 6.53 -1.91 -6.50
N ILE A 130 5.50 -2.56 -5.97
CA ILE A 130 4.86 -3.76 -6.54
C ILE A 130 3.40 -3.41 -6.80
N ASP A 131 2.97 -3.50 -8.05
CA ASP A 131 1.70 -2.91 -8.50
C ASP A 131 1.24 -3.54 -9.82
N GLN A 132 -0.07 -3.62 -10.05
CA GLN A 132 -0.63 -3.96 -11.35
C GLN A 132 -0.21 -2.99 -12.47
N HIS A 133 0.02 -1.71 -12.13
CA HIS A 133 0.25 -0.63 -13.07
C HIS A 133 1.59 0.09 -12.87
N LYS A 134 2.12 0.66 -13.95
CA LYS A 134 3.22 1.63 -13.86
C LYS A 134 2.61 2.97 -13.50
N ASP A 135 2.57 3.28 -12.21
CA ASP A 135 2.15 4.57 -11.66
C ASP A 135 3.09 5.73 -12.07
N GLU A 136 3.07 6.06 -13.36
CA GLU A 136 3.91 7.07 -14.00
C GLU A 136 3.04 8.12 -14.70
N ALA A 137 2.22 8.83 -13.92
CA ALA A 137 1.40 9.91 -14.45
C ALA A 137 2.15 11.26 -14.54
N LEU A 138 1.66 12.14 -15.42
CA LEU A 138 2.12 13.53 -15.51
C LEU A 138 1.72 14.30 -14.25
N PHE A 139 2.73 14.89 -13.61
CA PHE A 139 2.63 15.71 -12.40
C PHE A 139 1.55 16.80 -12.47
N HIS A 140 0.70 16.91 -11.44
CA HIS A 140 -0.21 18.04 -11.28
C HIS A 140 0.53 19.28 -10.73
N PRO A 141 0.64 20.40 -11.48
CA PRO A 141 1.52 21.52 -11.16
C PRO A 141 1.26 22.17 -9.79
N ASP A 142 0.01 22.19 -9.33
CA ASP A 142 -0.41 22.86 -8.09
C ASP A 142 -0.11 22.08 -6.79
N CYS A 143 0.38 20.84 -6.92
CA CYS A 143 0.71 20.00 -5.77
C CYS A 143 2.12 20.30 -5.23
N ASN A 144 2.26 20.52 -3.92
CA ASN A 144 3.51 20.85 -3.21
C ASN A 144 3.55 20.24 -1.80
N GLU A 145 4.69 20.35 -1.10
CA GLU A 145 4.87 19.75 0.24
C GLU A 145 3.85 20.23 1.29
N LYS A 146 3.20 21.39 1.10
CA LYS A 146 2.24 21.93 2.07
C LYS A 146 0.80 21.46 1.83
N ASN A 147 0.48 20.93 0.65
CA ASN A 147 -0.90 20.63 0.25
C ASN A 147 -1.06 19.25 -0.41
N TYR A 148 0.00 18.43 -0.46
CA TYR A 148 -0.02 17.14 -1.16
C TYR A 148 -1.13 16.20 -0.69
N GLU A 149 -1.49 16.26 0.59
CA GLU A 149 -2.50 15.37 1.18
C GLU A 149 -3.86 15.52 0.47
N THR A 150 -4.21 16.73 0.07
CA THR A 150 -5.50 17.05 -0.57
C THR A 150 -5.39 17.27 -2.08
N HIS A 151 -4.19 17.51 -2.61
CA HIS A 151 -4.00 17.88 -4.03
C HIS A 151 -3.32 16.80 -4.86
N SER A 152 -2.76 15.76 -4.24
CA SER A 152 -2.23 14.60 -4.98
C SER A 152 -3.35 13.70 -5.47
N ARG A 153 -3.23 13.23 -6.71
CA ARG A 153 -4.03 12.12 -7.23
C ARG A 153 -3.38 10.78 -6.88
N VAL A 154 -4.13 9.69 -7.02
CA VAL A 154 -3.70 8.31 -6.76
C VAL A 154 -2.38 7.98 -7.48
N CYS A 155 -2.15 8.53 -8.68
CA CYS A 155 -0.98 8.29 -9.51
C CYS A 155 0.15 9.34 -9.39
N ASP A 156 -0.02 10.42 -8.62
CA ASP A 156 0.98 11.50 -8.54
C ASP A 156 2.09 11.24 -7.52
N TYR A 157 1.89 10.28 -6.61
CA TYR A 157 2.68 10.14 -5.39
C TYR A 157 4.16 9.82 -5.61
N ILE A 158 4.52 8.93 -6.54
CA ILE A 158 5.93 8.62 -6.83
C ILE A 158 6.63 9.85 -7.44
N PRO A 159 6.09 10.50 -8.51
CA PRO A 159 6.63 11.75 -9.02
C PRO A 159 6.77 12.85 -7.95
N LEU A 160 5.76 13.02 -7.09
CA LEU A 160 5.77 13.99 -5.99
C LEU A 160 6.90 13.70 -5.00
N ALA A 161 7.01 12.45 -4.55
CA ALA A 161 8.03 12.04 -3.58
C ALA A 161 9.45 12.24 -4.12
N LYS A 162 9.67 12.01 -5.41
CA LYS A 162 10.95 12.32 -6.07
C LYS A 162 11.20 13.82 -6.18
N LYS A 163 10.18 14.60 -6.58
CA LYS A 163 10.26 16.07 -6.68
C LYS A 163 10.62 16.70 -5.33
N PHE A 164 10.06 16.20 -4.24
CA PHE A 164 10.33 16.68 -2.88
C PHE A 164 11.59 16.06 -2.27
N ALA A 165 12.29 15.21 -3.00
CA ALA A 165 13.43 14.45 -2.50
C ALA A 165 13.10 13.73 -1.17
N TRP A 166 11.97 13.02 -1.11
CA TRP A 166 11.60 12.18 0.03
C TRP A 166 12.04 10.73 -0.16
N ILE A 167 12.23 10.32 -1.42
CA ILE A 167 12.77 9.03 -1.84
C ILE A 167 13.91 9.26 -2.83
N GLN A 168 14.70 8.23 -3.10
CA GLN A 168 15.72 8.28 -4.15
C GLN A 168 15.11 8.59 -5.52
N SER A 169 15.90 9.26 -6.37
CA SER A 169 15.48 9.59 -7.74
C SER A 169 15.21 8.33 -8.58
N SER A 170 16.00 7.28 -8.35
CA SER A 170 15.75 5.94 -8.85
C SER A 170 14.79 5.18 -7.92
N HIS A 171 13.96 4.34 -8.54
CA HIS A 171 13.09 3.40 -7.86
C HIS A 171 12.99 2.13 -8.71
N ILE A 172 12.55 1.04 -8.11
CA ILE A 172 12.29 -0.23 -8.79
C ILE A 172 10.78 -0.45 -8.81
N SER A 173 10.21 -0.63 -10.00
CA SER A 173 8.80 -0.99 -10.17
C SER A 173 8.70 -2.42 -10.69
N LEU A 174 7.82 -3.20 -10.09
CA LEU A 174 7.59 -4.62 -10.39
C LEU A 174 6.12 -4.78 -10.79
N THR A 175 5.87 -4.69 -12.10
CA THR A 175 4.52 -4.62 -12.68
C THR A 175 4.22 -5.75 -13.66
N ASN A 176 5.22 -6.54 -14.02
CA ASN A 176 5.09 -7.67 -14.94
C ASN A 176 6.05 -8.82 -14.57
N SER A 177 5.85 -9.98 -15.20
CA SER A 177 6.62 -11.20 -14.93
C SER A 177 8.12 -11.03 -15.20
N GLU A 178 8.50 -10.29 -16.25
CA GLU A 178 9.92 -10.09 -16.59
C GLU A 178 10.63 -9.27 -15.49
N GLU A 179 9.98 -8.21 -15.00
CA GLU A 179 10.47 -7.38 -13.90
C GLU A 179 10.59 -8.20 -12.60
N LEU A 180 9.57 -8.99 -12.26
CA LEU A 180 9.57 -9.88 -11.09
C LEU A 180 10.72 -10.89 -11.16
N GLN A 181 10.89 -11.60 -12.29
CA GLN A 181 11.93 -12.61 -12.45
C GLN A 181 13.34 -12.02 -12.39
N LYS A 182 13.59 -10.90 -13.09
CA LYS A 182 14.87 -10.19 -13.01
C LYS A 182 15.15 -9.69 -11.61
N PHE A 183 14.12 -9.24 -10.89
CA PHE A 183 14.27 -8.74 -9.54
C PHE A 183 14.67 -9.84 -8.55
N GLN A 184 14.18 -11.07 -8.71
CA GLN A 184 14.51 -12.19 -7.82
C GLN A 184 16.01 -12.51 -7.77
N THR A 185 16.75 -12.32 -8.86
CA THR A 185 18.22 -12.55 -8.90
C THR A 185 19.03 -11.29 -8.56
N LYS A 186 18.41 -10.11 -8.53
CA LYS A 186 19.07 -8.83 -8.26
C LYS A 186 19.57 -8.71 -6.81
N THR A 187 20.83 -8.37 -6.58
CA THR A 187 21.28 -7.99 -5.24
C THR A 187 20.68 -6.64 -4.82
N LEU A 188 20.00 -6.60 -3.68
CA LEU A 188 19.47 -5.36 -3.13
C LEU A 188 20.59 -4.54 -2.47
N PRO A 189 20.68 -3.22 -2.76
CA PRO A 189 21.69 -2.35 -2.17
C PRO A 189 21.58 -2.30 -0.64
N ASP A 190 22.66 -1.88 0.01
CA ASP A 190 22.70 -1.60 1.45
C ASP A 190 22.25 -0.17 1.72
N THR A 191 21.00 0.10 1.42
CA THR A 191 20.35 1.40 1.62
C THR A 191 18.98 1.16 2.24
N PRO A 192 18.43 2.10 3.03
CA PRO A 192 17.09 1.96 3.54
C PRO A 192 16.07 1.79 2.42
N ILE A 193 15.11 0.88 2.59
CA ILE A 193 14.12 0.54 1.57
C ILE A 193 12.72 0.85 2.10
N ILE A 194 11.88 1.46 1.25
CA ILE A 194 10.44 1.39 1.41
C ILE A 194 9.91 0.35 0.44
N LEU A 195 9.25 -0.67 0.98
CA LEU A 195 8.44 -1.61 0.20
C LEU A 195 7.04 -1.03 0.08
N ASN A 196 6.61 -0.65 -1.12
CA ASN A 196 5.25 -0.22 -1.40
C ASN A 196 4.55 -1.30 -2.24
N ILE A 197 3.36 -1.71 -1.81
CA ILE A 197 2.59 -2.77 -2.47
C ILE A 197 1.18 -2.24 -2.70
N ASP A 198 0.78 -2.18 -3.97
CA ASP A 198 -0.63 -2.20 -4.33
C ASP A 198 -1.16 -3.63 -4.16
N ILE A 199 -2.23 -3.80 -3.39
CA ILE A 199 -2.85 -5.11 -3.22
C ILE A 199 -3.57 -5.57 -4.50
N ASP A 200 -3.88 -4.67 -5.42
CA ASP A 200 -4.46 -5.01 -6.72
C ASP A 200 -3.52 -5.86 -7.61
N ILE A 201 -2.22 -5.98 -7.27
CA ILE A 201 -1.32 -6.98 -7.89
C ILE A 201 -1.86 -8.41 -7.74
N PHE A 202 -2.74 -8.65 -6.76
CA PHE A 202 -3.44 -9.91 -6.53
C PHE A 202 -4.87 -9.94 -7.08
N ALA A 203 -5.31 -8.89 -7.77
CA ALA A 203 -6.60 -8.85 -8.43
C ALA A 203 -6.68 -9.88 -9.56
N LYS A 204 -7.90 -10.15 -10.02
CA LYS A 204 -8.15 -11.19 -11.02
C LYS A 204 -7.52 -10.83 -12.37
N GLU A 205 -7.41 -9.55 -12.65
CA GLU A 205 -6.81 -8.92 -13.81
C GLU A 205 -5.31 -9.27 -13.91
N CYS A 206 -4.65 -9.44 -12.77
CA CYS A 206 -3.26 -9.88 -12.63
C CYS A 206 -3.06 -11.40 -12.69
N CYS A 207 -4.07 -12.19 -13.08
CA CYS A 207 -3.95 -13.66 -13.09
C CYS A 207 -2.87 -14.23 -14.03
N HIS A 208 -2.31 -13.39 -14.91
CA HIS A 208 -1.17 -13.71 -15.76
C HIS A 208 0.18 -13.65 -15.03
N LEU A 209 0.23 -13.00 -13.85
CA LEU A 209 1.41 -12.94 -12.99
C LEU A 209 1.42 -14.14 -12.04
N SER A 210 2.61 -14.69 -11.79
CA SER A 210 2.75 -15.78 -10.81
C SER A 210 2.66 -15.21 -9.39
N THR A 211 1.66 -15.65 -8.63
CA THR A 211 1.53 -15.32 -7.20
C THR A 211 2.78 -15.71 -6.42
N GLU A 212 3.45 -16.82 -6.78
CA GLU A 212 4.69 -17.23 -6.13
C GLU A 212 5.84 -16.26 -6.42
N GLU A 213 5.97 -15.75 -7.65
CA GLU A 213 7.00 -14.76 -8.00
C GLU A 213 6.78 -13.42 -7.29
N ILE A 214 5.52 -13.01 -7.13
CA ILE A 214 5.12 -11.83 -6.35
C ILE A 214 5.53 -12.04 -4.88
N VAL A 215 5.14 -13.17 -4.26
CA VAL A 215 5.47 -13.48 -2.86
C VAL A 215 6.98 -13.51 -2.63
N ILE A 216 7.75 -14.16 -3.51
CA ILE A 216 9.22 -14.19 -3.38
C ILE A 216 9.80 -12.77 -3.42
N SER A 217 9.31 -11.92 -4.32
CA SER A 217 9.76 -10.53 -4.45
C SER A 217 9.41 -9.68 -3.23
N ILE A 218 8.20 -9.86 -2.69
CA ILE A 218 7.72 -9.24 -1.45
C ILE A 218 8.63 -9.66 -0.27
N ILE A 219 8.81 -10.96 -0.04
CA ILE A 219 9.62 -11.50 1.07
C ILE A 219 11.06 -11.00 0.99
N LYS A 220 11.65 -11.06 -0.21
CA LYS A 220 13.02 -10.58 -0.44
C LYS A 220 13.19 -9.12 -0.04
N THR A 221 12.21 -8.28 -0.39
CA THR A 221 12.27 -6.85 -0.12
C THR A 221 11.97 -6.54 1.33
N ALA A 222 10.94 -7.17 1.92
CA ALA A 222 10.52 -6.97 3.29
C ALA A 222 11.64 -7.24 4.30
N LYS A 223 12.48 -8.25 4.05
CA LYS A 223 13.66 -8.57 4.89
C LYS A 223 14.65 -7.41 5.06
N LYS A 224 14.65 -6.42 4.16
CA LYS A 224 15.50 -5.22 4.21
C LYS A 224 14.70 -3.92 4.34
N ALA A 225 13.38 -3.99 4.37
CA ALA A 225 12.53 -2.82 4.38
C ALA A 225 12.65 -2.09 5.74
N SER A 226 12.77 -0.78 5.69
CA SER A 226 12.65 0.08 6.88
C SER A 226 11.19 0.33 7.23
N VAL A 227 10.33 0.35 6.21
CA VAL A 227 8.87 0.44 6.35
C VAL A 227 8.19 -0.22 5.15
N ILE A 228 7.02 -0.80 5.39
CA ILE A 228 6.17 -1.46 4.40
C ILE A 228 4.88 -0.65 4.27
N CYS A 229 4.47 -0.34 3.05
CA CYS A 229 3.22 0.33 2.73
C CYS A 229 2.33 -0.62 1.93
N LEU A 230 1.07 -0.77 2.34
CA LEU A 230 0.06 -1.57 1.67
C LEU A 230 -1.13 -0.66 1.32
N ALA A 231 -1.45 -0.50 0.04
CA ALA A 231 -2.68 0.14 -0.41
C ALA A 231 -3.73 -0.93 -0.74
N THR A 232 -4.96 -0.76 -0.23
CA THR A 232 -6.03 -1.74 -0.44
C THR A 232 -6.78 -1.57 -1.76
N SER A 233 -6.55 -0.46 -2.46
CA SER A 233 -7.05 -0.12 -3.80
C SER A 233 -8.53 -0.42 -4.02
N PRO A 234 -9.42 0.32 -3.31
CA PRO A 234 -10.85 0.31 -3.60
C PRO A 234 -11.10 0.51 -5.10
N LEU A 235 -12.16 -0.12 -5.63
CA LEU A 235 -12.51 -0.30 -7.07
C LEU A 235 -11.78 -1.42 -7.81
N PHE A 236 -10.50 -1.67 -7.51
CA PHE A 236 -9.67 -2.58 -8.32
C PHE A 236 -9.72 -4.01 -7.80
N ILE A 237 -9.90 -4.18 -6.50
CA ILE A 237 -10.05 -5.48 -5.86
C ILE A 237 -11.22 -5.46 -4.86
N PRO A 238 -11.99 -6.55 -4.70
CA PRO A 238 -13.05 -6.60 -3.69
C PRO A 238 -12.49 -6.32 -2.28
N GLN A 239 -13.11 -5.39 -1.56
CA GLN A 239 -12.61 -4.87 -0.28
C GLN A 239 -12.39 -5.98 0.78
N ASN A 240 -13.24 -7.00 0.81
CA ASN A 240 -13.05 -8.15 1.70
C ASN A 240 -11.77 -8.94 1.37
N LEU A 241 -11.52 -9.20 0.08
CA LEU A 241 -10.33 -9.89 -0.38
C LEU A 241 -9.08 -9.05 -0.08
N ALA A 242 -9.12 -7.74 -0.36
CA ALA A 242 -8.02 -6.82 -0.05
C ALA A 242 -7.64 -6.84 1.44
N GLN A 243 -8.64 -6.80 2.33
CA GLN A 243 -8.41 -6.87 3.78
C GLN A 243 -7.81 -8.20 4.23
N ASN A 244 -8.26 -9.33 3.66
CA ASN A 244 -7.70 -10.64 3.98
C ASN A 244 -6.24 -10.74 3.53
N ILE A 245 -5.93 -10.30 2.31
CA ILE A 245 -4.54 -10.23 1.80
C ILE A 245 -3.70 -9.33 2.70
N THR A 246 -4.19 -8.14 3.04
CA THR A 246 -3.49 -7.20 3.94
C THR A 246 -3.12 -7.87 5.27
N LYS A 247 -4.07 -8.61 5.87
CA LYS A 247 -3.85 -9.30 7.15
C LYS A 247 -2.82 -10.42 7.02
N ILE A 248 -2.83 -11.16 5.91
CA ILE A 248 -1.81 -12.16 5.59
C ILE A 248 -0.43 -11.47 5.49
N LEU A 249 -0.30 -10.42 4.67
CA LEU A 249 0.95 -9.68 4.53
C LEU A 249 1.44 -9.13 5.87
N TRP A 250 0.57 -8.50 6.67
CA TRP A 250 0.93 -8.00 8.01
C TRP A 250 1.48 -9.11 8.93
N LYS A 251 0.88 -10.30 8.86
CA LYS A 251 1.25 -11.45 9.69
C LYS A 251 2.61 -12.04 9.30
N TYR A 252 2.91 -12.15 8.00
CA TYR A 252 4.10 -12.86 7.51
C TYR A 252 5.29 -11.95 7.19
N LEU A 253 5.10 -10.64 7.06
CA LEU A 253 6.18 -9.67 6.82
C LEU A 253 6.88 -9.24 8.10
#